data_AF-G9KRQ0-F1
#
_entry.id   AF-G9KRQ0-F1
#
_cell.length_a   1.000
_cell.length_b   1.000
_cell.length_c   1.000
_cell.angle_alpha   90.00
_cell.angle_beta   90.00
_cell.angle_gamma   90.00
#
_symmetry.space_group_name_H-M   'P 1'
#
loop_
_entity.id
_entity.type
_entity.pdbx_description
1 polymer ?
#
loop_
_entity_poly.entity_id
_entity_poly.type
_entity_poly.pdbx_seq_one_letter_code
_entity_poly.pdbx_strand_id
1 'polypeptide(L)'
;PSCASALRSCDNIMIHFPVPSQWIKALWTMNLQRQKSLKAKMNRRACLGNLHEPESEPVIQVTVGSAKYESAYRAIIWKIDRLPDKNSSPDHPHCLSYKLELGSDQEIPYDWYPFATVQFGMLDTCASRTEVRSLGVESDVQ
;
A
#
# COMPACT_ATOMS: atom_id res chain seq x y z
N PRO A 1 -32.14 -5.80 22.02
CA PRO A 1 -30.77 -6.34 21.88
C PRO A 1 -29.78 -5.20 21.66
N SER A 2 -29.23 -4.68 22.75
CA SER A 2 -28.13 -3.72 22.74
C SER A 2 -26.89 -4.41 22.20
N CYS A 3 -26.67 -4.33 20.89
CA CYS A 3 -25.41 -4.72 20.31
C CYS A 3 -24.39 -3.74 20.90
N ALA A 4 -23.60 -4.23 21.86
CA ALA A 4 -22.46 -3.52 22.39
C ALA A 4 -21.68 -2.95 21.21
N SER A 5 -21.24 -1.70 21.31
CA SER A 5 -20.42 -1.03 20.33
C SER A 5 -19.06 -1.76 20.22
N ALA A 6 -19.05 -2.94 19.62
CA ALA A 6 -17.85 -3.49 19.03
C ALA A 6 -17.40 -2.43 18.04
N LEU A 7 -16.20 -1.89 18.23
CA LEU A 7 -15.63 -0.96 17.26
C LEU A 7 -15.73 -1.64 15.89
N ARG A 8 -16.45 -1.00 14.96
CA ARG A 8 -16.60 -1.49 13.58
C ARG A 8 -15.20 -1.62 13.01
N SER A 9 -14.80 -2.85 12.71
CA SER A 9 -13.51 -3.10 12.07
C SER A 9 -13.66 -3.12 10.56
N CYS A 10 -12.61 -2.66 9.91
CA CYS A 10 -12.40 -2.73 8.48
C CYS A 10 -11.36 -3.81 8.23
N ASP A 11 -11.75 -4.87 7.53
CA ASP A 11 -10.93 -6.07 7.34
C ASP A 11 -10.48 -6.17 5.87
N ASN A 12 -9.35 -6.85 5.64
CA ASN A 12 -8.81 -7.15 4.30
C ASN A 12 -8.65 -5.89 3.42
N ILE A 13 -8.08 -4.83 3.99
CA ILE A 13 -7.90 -3.57 3.29
C ILE A 13 -6.73 -3.71 2.30
N MET A 14 -7.00 -3.34 1.06
CA MET A 14 -6.04 -3.33 -0.02
C MET A 14 -6.12 -2.01 -0.77
N ILE A 15 -5.01 -1.27 -0.80
CA ILE A 15 -4.90 0.01 -1.52
C ILE A 15 -3.92 -0.18 -2.68
N HIS A 16 -4.40 0.07 -3.90
CA HIS A 16 -3.64 -0.08 -5.14
C HIS A 16 -3.19 1.29 -5.63
N PHE A 17 -1.89 1.56 -5.60
CA PHE A 17 -1.30 2.74 -6.23
C PHE A 17 -0.74 2.37 -7.60
N PRO A 18 -1.39 2.76 -8.71
CA PRO A 18 -1.01 2.31 -10.05
C PRO A 18 0.38 2.82 -10.44
N VAL A 19 1.19 1.92 -11.00
CA VAL A 19 2.53 2.21 -11.50
C VAL A 19 2.58 1.95 -13.01
N PRO A 20 2.84 2.99 -13.83
CA PRO A 20 3.11 2.86 -15.25
C PRO A 20 4.13 1.76 -15.58
N SER A 21 3.86 1.00 -16.65
CA SER A 21 4.73 -0.11 -17.07
C SER A 21 6.13 0.33 -17.42
N GLN A 22 6.27 1.55 -17.98
CA GLN A 22 7.56 2.13 -18.35
C GLN A 22 8.48 2.37 -17.14
N TRP A 23 7.93 2.54 -15.95
CA TRP A 23 8.71 2.76 -14.72
C TRP A 23 9.10 1.47 -14.00
N ILE A 24 8.60 0.30 -14.43
CA ILE A 24 8.91 -0.97 -13.77
C ILE A 24 10.42 -1.21 -13.76
N LYS A 25 11.15 -0.86 -14.82
CA LYS A 25 12.63 -0.98 -14.85
C LYS A 25 13.32 -0.22 -13.71
N ALA A 26 12.78 0.94 -13.30
CA ALA A 26 13.29 1.69 -12.16
C ALA A 26 13.12 0.92 -10.83
N LEU A 27 11.98 0.24 -10.63
CA LEU A 27 11.74 -0.61 -9.46
C LEU A 27 12.76 -1.77 -9.34
N TRP A 28 13.23 -2.31 -10.47
CA TRP A 28 14.24 -3.38 -10.48
C TRP A 28 15.65 -2.85 -10.22
N THR A 29 15.99 -1.66 -10.71
CA THR A 29 17.27 -0.99 -10.37
C THR A 29 17.41 -0.78 -8.86
N MET A 30 16.30 -0.56 -8.14
CA MET A 30 16.31 -0.46 -6.66
C MET A 30 16.77 -1.75 -5.98
N ASN A 31 16.32 -2.92 -6.46
CA ASN A 31 16.73 -4.22 -5.94
C ASN A 31 18.22 -4.50 -6.22
N LEU A 32 18.74 -4.05 -7.37
CA LEU A 32 20.15 -4.20 -7.75
C LEU A 32 21.08 -3.31 -6.91
N GLN A 33 20.66 -2.09 -6.55
CA GLN A 33 21.43 -1.22 -5.66
C GLN A 33 21.60 -1.83 -4.26
N ARG A 34 20.57 -2.57 -3.78
CA ARG A 34 20.60 -3.38 -2.55
C ARG A 34 21.55 -4.58 -2.63
N GLN A 35 22.02 -4.96 -3.82
CA GLN A 35 22.98 -6.05 -4.08
C GLN A 35 24.40 -5.55 -4.38
N LYS A 36 24.73 -4.27 -4.12
CA LYS A 36 26.13 -3.83 -4.18
C LYS A 36 26.91 -4.52 -3.05
N SER A 37 27.67 -5.54 -3.43
CA SER A 37 28.49 -6.36 -2.54
C SER A 37 29.32 -5.54 -1.55
N LEU A 38 29.37 -5.98 -0.29
CA LEU A 38 30.21 -5.41 0.78
C LEU A 38 31.70 -5.28 0.40
N LYS A 39 32.14 -5.96 -0.67
CA LYS A 39 33.50 -5.90 -1.21
C LYS A 39 33.82 -4.58 -1.93
N ALA A 40 32.83 -3.81 -2.39
CA ALA A 40 33.05 -2.55 -3.11
C ALA A 40 33.22 -1.32 -2.20
N LYS A 41 32.98 -1.44 -0.88
CA LYS A 41 33.04 -0.32 0.09
C LYS A 41 34.45 0.00 0.61
N MET A 42 35.50 -0.65 0.10
CA MET A 42 36.86 -0.48 0.62
C MET A 42 37.73 0.52 -0.17
N ASN A 43 37.33 0.98 -1.37
CA ASN A 43 38.23 1.72 -2.27
C ASN A 43 37.74 3.12 -2.68
N ARG A 44 37.17 3.89 -1.75
CA ARG A 44 36.76 5.30 -1.99
C ARG A 44 37.54 6.34 -1.19
N ARG A 45 38.62 5.97 -0.50
CA ARG A 45 39.39 6.92 0.34
C ARG A 45 40.41 7.78 -0.42
N ALA A 46 40.45 7.78 -1.76
CA ALA A 46 41.57 8.35 -2.51
C ALA A 46 41.26 9.52 -3.47
N CYS A 47 40.03 10.00 -3.65
CA CYS A 47 39.77 11.12 -4.55
C CYS A 47 38.72 12.11 -4.01
N LEU A 48 39.20 13.32 -3.68
CA LEU A 48 38.59 14.65 -3.86
C LEU A 48 37.05 14.78 -3.79
N GLY A 49 36.56 15.50 -2.77
CA GLY A 49 35.27 16.20 -2.79
C GLY A 49 34.05 15.36 -2.39
N ASN A 50 33.84 15.17 -1.09
CA ASN A 50 32.61 14.59 -0.56
C ASN A 50 31.48 15.64 -0.62
N LEU A 51 30.77 15.73 -1.74
CA LEU A 51 29.37 16.14 -1.69
C LEU A 51 28.62 14.91 -1.15
N HIS A 52 28.28 14.95 0.13
CA HIS A 52 27.43 13.95 0.75
C HIS A 52 26.01 14.16 0.21
N GLU A 53 25.75 13.75 -1.04
CA GLU A 53 24.39 13.49 -1.49
C GLU A 53 23.84 12.46 -0.51
N PRO A 54 22.86 12.81 0.35
CA PRO A 54 22.25 11.82 1.21
C PRO A 54 21.74 10.74 0.28
N GLU A 55 22.26 9.52 0.44
CA GLU A 55 21.75 8.33 -0.21
C GLU A 55 20.27 8.29 0.18
N SER A 56 19.41 8.81 -0.70
CA SER A 56 17.97 8.86 -0.51
C SER A 56 17.54 7.41 -0.61
N GLU A 57 17.63 6.65 0.48
CA GLU A 57 17.23 5.25 0.49
C GLU A 57 15.75 5.20 0.13
N PRO A 58 15.37 4.67 -1.05
CA PRO A 58 13.97 4.62 -1.43
C PRO A 58 13.41 3.36 -0.79
N VAL A 59 12.99 3.49 0.46
CA VAL A 59 12.33 2.43 1.22
C VAL A 59 10.83 2.66 1.10
N ILE A 60 10.08 1.66 0.63
CA ILE A 60 8.64 1.66 0.83
C ILE A 60 8.43 1.50 2.33
N GLN A 61 7.92 2.53 2.97
CA GLN A 61 7.66 2.58 4.40
C GLN A 61 6.15 2.59 4.62
N VAL A 62 5.70 1.79 5.59
CA VAL A 62 4.31 1.74 6.03
C VAL A 62 4.27 1.78 7.55
N THR A 63 3.27 2.45 8.11
CA THR A 63 3.07 2.44 9.57
C THR A 63 2.35 1.18 10.06
N VAL A 64 1.57 0.53 9.18
CA VAL A 64 0.87 -0.74 9.44
C VAL A 64 0.82 -1.60 8.19
N GLY A 65 0.67 -2.91 8.39
CA GLY A 65 0.55 -3.86 7.30
C GLY A 65 1.84 -3.99 6.48
N SER A 66 1.69 -4.26 5.19
CA SER A 66 2.81 -4.42 4.27
C SER A 66 2.52 -3.75 2.93
N ALA A 67 3.55 -3.19 2.30
CA ALA A 67 3.44 -2.64 0.95
C ALA A 67 4.51 -3.20 0.03
N LYS A 68 4.10 -3.58 -1.17
CA LYS A 68 4.98 -4.13 -2.20
C LYS A 68 4.42 -3.90 -3.59
N TYR A 69 5.30 -3.90 -4.58
CA TYR A 69 4.87 -3.95 -5.97
C TYR A 69 4.31 -5.33 -6.31
N GLU A 70 3.12 -5.39 -6.89
CA GLU A 70 2.56 -6.62 -7.47
C GLU A 70 2.35 -6.45 -8.98
N SER A 71 3.08 -7.26 -9.76
CA SER A 71 3.09 -7.17 -11.24
C SER A 71 1.74 -7.51 -11.87
N ALA A 72 0.97 -8.42 -11.27
CA ALA A 72 -0.38 -8.78 -11.73
C ALA A 72 -1.33 -7.57 -11.76
N TYR A 73 -1.15 -6.62 -10.85
CA TYR A 73 -1.95 -5.39 -10.74
C TYR A 73 -1.22 -4.16 -11.28
N ARG A 74 0.05 -4.29 -11.64
CA ARG A 74 0.94 -3.18 -12.02
C ARG A 74 0.86 -2.00 -11.04
N ALA A 75 0.86 -2.31 -9.74
CA ALA A 75 0.63 -1.33 -8.69
C ALA A 75 1.47 -1.62 -7.44
N ILE A 76 1.75 -0.59 -6.66
CA ILE A 76 2.15 -0.76 -5.26
C ILE A 76 0.87 -1.11 -4.49
N ILE A 77 0.87 -2.28 -3.88
CA ILE A 77 -0.25 -2.80 -3.11
C ILE A 77 0.08 -2.65 -1.63
N TRP A 78 -0.70 -1.83 -0.92
CA TRP A 78 -0.67 -1.73 0.53
C TRP A 78 -1.76 -2.61 1.13
N LYS A 79 -1.35 -3.66 1.84
CA LYS A 79 -2.23 -4.63 2.50
C LYS A 79 -2.24 -4.35 4.00
N ILE A 80 -3.43 -4.18 4.55
CA ILE A 80 -3.68 -4.03 5.99
C ILE A 80 -4.76 -5.03 6.37
N ASP A 81 -4.45 -5.96 7.27
CA ASP A 81 -5.37 -7.06 7.59
C ASP A 81 -6.64 -6.55 8.29
N ARG A 82 -6.49 -5.58 9.19
CA ARG A 82 -7.59 -5.05 10.00
C ARG A 82 -7.29 -3.65 10.54
N LEU A 83 -8.30 -2.78 10.53
CA LEU A 83 -8.32 -1.49 11.22
C LEU A 83 -9.56 -1.35 12.12
N PRO A 84 -9.47 -0.67 13.27
CA PRO A 84 -8.23 -0.21 13.91
C PRO A 84 -7.36 -1.40 14.34
N ASP A 85 -6.04 -1.22 14.31
CA ASP A 85 -5.12 -2.22 14.85
C ASP A 85 -5.33 -2.34 16.37
N LYS A 86 -5.10 -3.54 16.93
CA LYS A 86 -5.39 -3.88 18.34
C LYS A 86 -4.75 -2.92 19.34
N ASN A 87 -3.63 -2.30 18.96
CA ASN A 87 -2.85 -1.39 19.80
C ASN A 87 -2.88 0.08 19.33
N SER A 88 -3.65 0.38 18.27
CA SER A 88 -3.74 1.72 17.72
C SER A 88 -4.92 2.48 18.32
N SER A 89 -4.73 3.78 18.57
CA SER A 89 -5.86 4.69 18.81
C SER A 89 -6.75 4.70 17.55
N PRO A 90 -8.09 4.64 17.68
CA PRO A 90 -9.01 4.64 16.53
C PRO A 90 -8.81 5.82 15.57
N ASP A 91 -8.30 6.95 16.09
CA ASP A 91 -8.10 8.19 15.34
C ASP A 91 -6.66 8.38 14.86
N HIS A 92 -5.79 7.38 15.03
CA HIS A 92 -4.41 7.47 14.57
C HIS A 92 -4.33 7.25 13.04
N PRO A 93 -3.84 8.22 12.25
CA PRO A 93 -3.70 8.03 10.82
C PRO A 93 -2.61 7.02 10.49
N HIS A 94 -2.86 6.19 9.49
CA HIS A 94 -1.87 5.28 8.94
C HIS A 94 -1.29 5.84 7.64
N CYS A 95 0.01 5.66 7.43
CA CYS A 95 0.73 6.27 6.31
C CYS A 95 1.52 5.23 5.53
N LEU A 96 1.57 5.44 4.21
CA LEU A 96 2.48 4.79 3.30
C LEU A 96 3.32 5.86 2.61
N SER A 97 4.64 5.68 2.58
CA SER A 97 5.59 6.56 1.91
C SER A 97 6.48 5.73 1.00
N TYR A 98 6.63 6.14 -0.25
CA TYR A 98 7.59 5.53 -1.19
C TYR A 98 8.09 6.59 -2.16
N LYS A 99 9.34 6.43 -2.61
CA LYS A 99 9.97 7.27 -3.62
C LYS A 99 10.36 6.39 -4.80
N LEU A 100 9.93 6.77 -5.99
CA LEU A 100 10.33 6.12 -7.24
C LEU A 100 11.22 7.09 -8.01
N GLU A 101 12.46 6.70 -8.25
CA GLU A 101 13.42 7.49 -9.03
C GLU A 101 13.39 7.05 -10.49
N LEU A 102 13.00 7.95 -11.38
CA LEU A 102 12.92 7.69 -12.81
C LEU A 102 14.29 7.90 -13.49
N GLY A 103 14.56 7.11 -14.52
CA GLY A 103 15.71 7.36 -15.40
C GLY A 103 15.55 8.66 -16.18
N SER A 104 16.64 9.24 -16.69
CA SER A 104 16.60 10.47 -17.49
C SER A 104 15.79 10.35 -18.78
N ASP A 105 15.62 9.12 -19.27
CA ASP A 105 14.84 8.74 -20.45
C ASP A 105 13.39 8.35 -20.10
N GLN A 106 13.02 8.37 -18.82
CA GLN A 106 11.68 7.99 -18.36
C GLN A 106 10.85 9.22 -18.02
N GLU A 107 9.76 9.37 -18.77
CA GLU A 107 8.80 10.46 -18.56
C GLU A 107 7.52 9.96 -17.88
N ILE A 108 6.71 10.92 -17.43
CA ILE A 108 5.36 10.64 -16.95
C ILE A 108 4.45 10.39 -18.16
N PRO A 109 3.80 9.20 -18.25
CA PRO A 109 2.91 8.93 -19.37
C PRO A 109 1.74 9.92 -19.38
N TYR A 110 1.34 10.36 -20.57
CA TYR A 110 0.24 11.32 -20.74
C TYR A 110 -1.12 10.74 -20.29
N ASP A 111 -1.30 9.43 -20.45
CA ASP A 111 -2.49 8.68 -20.03
C ASP A 111 -2.39 8.17 -18.59
N TRP A 112 -1.43 8.65 -17.81
CA TRP A 112 -1.28 8.21 -16.43
C TRP A 112 -2.47 8.63 -15.58
N TYR A 113 -3.11 7.65 -14.95
CA TYR A 113 -4.24 7.85 -14.04
C TYR A 113 -3.78 7.53 -12.60
N PRO A 114 -3.36 8.54 -11.82
CA PRO A 114 -2.69 8.35 -10.53
C PRO A 114 -3.67 8.17 -9.35
N PHE A 115 -4.85 7.60 -9.59
CA PHE A 115 -5.84 7.40 -8.53
C PHE A 115 -5.67 6.04 -7.87
N ALA A 116 -5.68 6.05 -6.54
CA ALA A 116 -5.64 4.81 -5.78
C ALA A 116 -7.00 4.11 -5.82
N THR A 117 -6.99 2.79 -6.00
CA THR A 117 -8.19 1.97 -5.80
C THR A 117 -8.14 1.32 -4.43
N VAL A 118 -9.23 1.40 -3.67
CA VAL A 118 -9.31 0.83 -2.32
C VAL A 118 -10.34 -0.30 -2.31
N GLN A 119 -9.95 -1.44 -1.75
CA GLN A 119 -10.83 -2.58 -1.49
C GLN A 119 -10.76 -2.90 -0.01
N PHE A 120 -11.91 -3.19 0.61
CA PHE A 120 -12.01 -3.53 2.03
C PHE A 120 -13.34 -4.22 2.33
N GLY A 121 -13.41 -4.90 3.47
CA GLY A 121 -14.64 -5.47 4.02
C GLY A 121 -15.02 -4.79 5.32
N MET A 122 -16.31 -4.50 5.53
CA MET A 122 -16.85 -4.14 6.83
C MET A 122 -18.08 -5.00 7.12
N LEU A 123 -17.92 -5.97 8.01
CA LEU A 123 -19.00 -6.86 8.44
C LEU A 123 -20.03 -6.13 9.30
N ASP A 124 -21.29 -6.55 9.25
CA ASP A 124 -22.39 -6.02 10.05
C ASP A 124 -22.58 -4.50 9.95
N THR A 125 -22.16 -3.91 8.82
CA THR A 125 -22.34 -2.50 8.52
C THR A 125 -23.05 -2.31 7.18
N CYS A 126 -23.89 -1.29 7.13
CA CYS A 126 -24.52 -0.84 5.90
C CYS A 126 -24.27 0.66 5.77
N ALA A 127 -23.55 1.07 4.71
CA ALA A 127 -23.22 2.47 4.48
C ALA A 127 -24.48 3.36 4.36
N SER A 128 -25.53 2.85 3.70
CA SER A 128 -26.82 3.54 3.56
C SER A 128 -27.70 3.45 4.79
N ARG A 129 -27.30 2.67 5.82
CA ARG A 129 -28.10 2.35 7.00
C ARG A 129 -29.46 1.71 6.66
N THR A 130 -29.55 1.03 5.52
CA THR A 130 -30.75 0.30 5.14
C THR A 130 -30.95 -0.89 6.07
N GLU A 131 -32.18 -1.10 6.54
CA GLU A 131 -32.55 -2.18 7.45
C GLU A 131 -33.68 -3.03 6.85
N VAL A 132 -33.57 -4.36 6.98
CA VAL A 132 -34.64 -5.29 6.59
C VAL A 132 -35.63 -5.39 7.74
N ARG A 133 -36.89 -4.97 7.51
CA ARG A 133 -37.93 -4.97 8.55
C ARG A 133 -38.65 -6.30 8.71
N SER A 134 -38.90 -6.99 7.60
CA SER A 134 -39.57 -8.28 7.60
C SER A 134 -39.19 -9.07 6.34
N LEU A 135 -39.22 -10.40 6.47
CA LEU A 135 -39.06 -11.36 5.39
C LEU A 135 -40.16 -12.42 5.56
N GLY A 136 -41.09 -12.50 4.60
CA GLY A 136 -42.12 -13.53 4.58
C GLY A 136 -41.60 -14.78 3.88
N VAL A 137 -41.81 -15.95 4.46
CA VAL A 137 -41.50 -17.25 3.86
C VAL A 137 -42.78 -18.07 3.89
N GLU A 138 -43.23 -18.52 2.71
CA GLU A 138 -44.33 -19.48 2.59
C GLU A 138 -43.72 -20.86 2.39
N SER A 139 -44.23 -21.86 3.11
CA SER A 139 -43.75 -23.24 3.02
C SER A 139 -44.95 -24.16 2.81
N ASP A 140 -45.12 -24.64 1.57
CA ASP A 140 -46.07 -25.70 1.24
C ASP A 140 -45.46 -27.06 1.63
N VAL A 141 -45.57 -27.43 2.92
CA VAL A 141 -45.34 -28.83 3.32
C VAL A 141 -46.71 -29.45 3.58
N GLN A 142 -47.08 -30.39 2.72
CA GLN A 142 -48.35 -31.09 2.67
C GLN A 142 -48.25 -32.47 3.34
#